data_AF-A0A7X6W2S6-F1
#
_entry.id   AF-A0A7X6W2S6-F1
#
_cell.length_a   1.000
_cell.length_b   1.000
_cell.length_c   1.000
_cell.angle_alpha   90.00
_cell.angle_beta   90.00
_cell.angle_gamma   90.00
#
_symmetry.space_group_name_H-M   'P 1'
#
loop_
_entity.id
_entity.type
_entity.pdbx_description
1 polymer ?
#
loop_
_entity_poly.entity_id
_entity_poly.type
_entity_poly.pdbx_seq_one_letter_code
_entity_poly.pdbx_strand_id
1 'polypeptide(L)'
;MMHKMAWLHRWEHLDLSDAQKEQLRQILFNTKKEMIRRWAEVRVAKLELKQMLMEDAPDRMLVEQAVRNIGQKKTEMGLLMANAKLDALAVLTPEQRRELHEISPHTECPEYGHKGGLAGALGEEDEEEMGEA
;
A
#
# COMPACT_ATOMS: atom_id res chain seq x y z
N MET A 1 -6.26 -6.00 4.59
CA MET A 1 -5.20 -4.92 4.58
C MET A 1 -3.72 -5.39 4.64
N MET A 2 -3.41 -6.54 5.24
CA MET A 2 -2.02 -7.04 5.42
C MET A 2 -1.39 -7.65 4.14
N HIS A 3 -2.19 -7.97 3.13
CA HIS A 3 -1.73 -8.64 1.90
C HIS A 3 -0.74 -7.81 1.06
N LYS A 4 -0.83 -6.47 1.05
CA LYS A 4 0.09 -5.61 0.28
C LYS A 4 1.51 -5.55 0.87
N MET A 5 1.70 -6.02 2.11
CA MET A 5 3.01 -6.15 2.76
C MET A 5 3.49 -7.61 2.79
N ALA A 6 2.75 -8.56 2.20
CA ALA A 6 3.11 -9.98 2.21
C ALA A 6 4.47 -10.24 1.55
N TRP A 7 4.84 -9.43 0.55
CA TRP A 7 6.19 -9.49 -0.05
C TRP A 7 7.29 -9.16 0.97
N LEU A 8 7.04 -8.25 1.91
CA LEU A 8 7.96 -7.89 2.98
C LEU A 8 7.98 -8.90 4.15
N HIS A 9 7.34 -10.06 4.09
CA HIS A 9 7.53 -11.12 5.10
C HIS A 9 8.22 -12.36 4.52
N ARG A 10 8.32 -12.43 3.18
CA ARG A 10 8.86 -13.59 2.47
C ARG A 10 10.35 -13.84 2.71
N TRP A 11 11.09 -12.83 3.15
CA TRP A 11 12.50 -12.96 3.52
C TRP A 11 12.73 -13.76 4.82
N GLU A 12 11.68 -14.03 5.61
CA GLU A 12 11.78 -14.92 6.77
C GLU A 12 12.15 -16.37 6.38
N HIS A 13 11.96 -16.74 5.11
CA HIS A 13 12.35 -18.04 4.57
C HIS A 13 13.80 -18.11 4.07
N LEU A 14 14.52 -16.99 4.06
CA LEU A 14 15.93 -16.94 3.64
C LEU A 14 16.84 -17.21 4.84
N ASP A 15 18.02 -17.75 4.57
CA ASP A 15 19.07 -17.85 5.57
C ASP A 15 19.72 -16.47 5.79
N LEU A 16 19.16 -15.70 6.74
CA LEU A 16 19.59 -14.35 7.08
C LEU A 16 20.34 -14.31 8.41
N SER A 17 21.38 -13.48 8.46
CA SER A 17 22.01 -13.12 9.73
C SER A 17 21.04 -12.36 10.66
N ASP A 18 21.28 -12.41 11.97
CA ASP A 18 20.45 -11.70 12.95
C ASP A 18 20.45 -10.18 12.72
N ALA A 19 21.56 -9.64 12.24
CA ALA A 19 21.67 -8.23 11.86
C ALA A 19 20.76 -7.88 10.67
N GLN A 20 20.72 -8.72 9.64
CA GLN A 20 19.83 -8.52 8.49
C GLN A 20 18.36 -8.63 8.91
N LYS A 21 18.01 -9.63 9.75
CA LYS A 21 16.65 -9.79 10.26
C LYS A 21 16.19 -8.55 11.02
N GLU A 22 17.03 -7.99 11.88
CA GLU A 22 16.69 -6.78 12.64
C GLU A 22 16.48 -5.56 11.74
N GLN A 23 17.36 -5.34 10.76
CA GLN A 23 17.21 -4.25 9.80
C GLN A 23 15.90 -4.36 9.01
N LEU A 24 15.57 -5.56 8.53
CA LEU A 24 14.35 -5.80 7.77
C LEU A 24 13.08 -5.65 8.64
N ARG A 25 13.10 -6.11 9.90
CA ARG A 25 12.02 -5.86 10.86
C ARG A 25 11.80 -4.37 11.10
N GLN A 26 12.88 -3.60 11.23
CA GLN A 26 12.81 -2.17 11.46
C GLN A 26 12.24 -1.42 10.25
N ILE A 27 12.66 -1.78 9.02
CA ILE A 27 12.09 -1.26 7.78
C ILE A 27 10.58 -1.55 7.75
N LEU A 28 10.19 -2.82 7.92
CA LEU A 28 8.79 -3.24 7.99
C LEU A 28 7.96 -2.43 8.99
N PHE A 29 8.47 -2.28 10.21
CA PHE A 29 7.77 -1.59 11.30
C PHE A 29 7.55 -0.12 10.95
N ASN A 30 8.60 0.56 10.48
CA ASN A 30 8.52 1.97 10.11
C ASN A 30 7.58 2.18 8.91
N THR A 31 7.68 1.35 7.88
CA THR A 31 6.80 1.44 6.72
C THR A 31 5.34 1.18 7.12
N LYS A 32 5.05 0.18 7.96
CA LYS A 32 3.69 -0.09 8.45
C LYS A 32 3.14 1.10 9.23
N LYS A 33 3.93 1.65 10.15
CA LYS A 33 3.56 2.83 10.94
C LYS A 33 3.19 4.02 10.06
N GLU A 34 4.01 4.32 9.06
CA GLU A 34 3.75 5.42 8.12
C GLU A 34 2.56 5.14 7.19
N MET A 35 2.39 3.90 6.74
CA MET A 35 1.24 3.52 5.93
C MET A 35 -0.08 3.66 6.68
N ILE A 36 -0.14 3.32 7.97
CA ILE A 36 -1.33 3.50 8.81
C ILE A 36 -1.72 4.99 8.85
N ARG A 37 -0.74 5.87 9.09
CA ARG A 37 -0.96 7.33 9.14
C ARG A 37 -1.51 7.86 7.81
N ARG A 38 -0.86 7.51 6.70
CA ARG A 38 -1.27 7.96 5.37
C ARG A 38 -2.63 7.43 4.94
N TRP A 39 -2.97 6.19 5.32
CA TRP A 39 -4.31 5.65 5.12
C TRP A 39 -5.38 6.44 5.88
N ALA A 40 -5.10 6.84 7.13
CA ALA A 40 -6.01 7.67 7.90
C ALA A 40 -6.25 9.02 7.19
N GLU A 41 -5.20 9.67 6.70
CA GLU A 41 -5.32 10.92 5.93
C GLU A 41 -6.16 10.74 4.66
N VAL A 42 -5.95 9.65 3.91
CA VAL A 42 -6.76 9.36 2.71
C VAL A 42 -8.22 9.14 3.07
N ARG A 43 -8.53 8.46 4.19
CA ARG A 43 -9.90 8.25 4.66
C ARG A 43 -10.58 9.56 5.04
N VAL A 44 -9.87 10.44 5.76
CA VAL A 44 -10.38 11.77 6.11
C VAL A 44 -10.65 12.59 4.85
N ALA A 45 -9.69 12.66 3.91
CA ALA A 45 -9.86 13.41 2.66
C ALA A 45 -11.03 12.89 1.81
N LYS A 46 -11.28 11.56 1.80
CA LYS A 46 -12.47 10.99 1.15
C LYS A 46 -13.77 11.39 1.84
N LEU A 47 -13.79 11.44 3.18
CA LEU A 47 -14.96 11.86 3.94
C LEU A 47 -15.29 13.34 3.65
N GLU A 48 -14.27 14.19 3.62
CA GLU A 48 -14.41 15.61 3.27
C GLU A 48 -14.93 15.79 1.83
N LEU A 49 -14.39 15.03 0.86
CA LEU A 49 -14.90 15.02 -0.51
C LEU A 49 -16.38 14.60 -0.56
N LYS A 50 -16.77 13.57 0.21
CA LYS A 50 -18.17 13.14 0.28
C LYS A 50 -19.07 14.25 0.83
N GLN A 51 -18.61 15.00 1.82
CA GLN A 51 -19.33 16.16 2.36
C GLN A 51 -19.50 17.27 1.31
N MET A 52 -18.43 17.64 0.59
CA MET A 52 -18.49 18.66 -0.47
C MET A 52 -19.50 18.30 -1.56
N LEU A 53 -19.60 17.02 -1.91
CA LEU A 53 -20.56 16.54 -2.92
C LEU A 53 -22.02 16.53 -2.44
N MET A 54 -22.26 16.62 -1.13
CA MET A 54 -23.59 16.64 -0.52
C MET A 54 -24.14 18.06 -0.31
N GLU A 55 -23.35 19.09 -0.59
CA GLU A 55 -23.80 20.48 -0.53
C GLU A 55 -24.91 20.75 -1.57
N ASP A 56 -25.79 21.72 -1.29
CA ASP A 56 -26.90 22.08 -2.19
C ASP A 56 -26.41 22.51 -3.59
N ALA A 57 -25.22 23.12 -3.66
CA ALA A 57 -24.56 23.53 -4.89
C ALA A 57 -23.04 23.28 -4.80
N PRO A 58 -22.56 22.06 -5.11
CA PRO A 58 -21.16 21.71 -5.00
C PRO A 58 -20.26 22.53 -5.94
N ASP A 59 -19.15 23.04 -5.42
CA ASP A 59 -18.14 23.72 -6.23
C ASP A 59 -17.29 22.70 -7.01
N ARG A 60 -17.42 22.72 -8.33
CA ARG A 60 -16.71 21.81 -9.25
C ARG A 60 -15.19 21.90 -9.11
N MET A 61 -14.64 23.09 -8.94
CA MET A 61 -13.20 23.32 -8.84
C MET A 61 -12.66 22.76 -7.51
N LEU A 62 -13.37 22.99 -6.40
CA LEU A 62 -12.98 22.45 -5.09
C LEU A 62 -13.06 20.93 -5.06
N VAL A 63 -14.11 20.34 -5.65
CA VAL A 63 -14.25 18.88 -5.80
C VAL A 63 -13.08 18.30 -6.61
N GLU A 64 -12.72 18.91 -7.74
CA GLU A 64 -11.60 18.45 -8.57
C GLU A 64 -10.28 18.50 -7.78
N GLN A 65 -10.04 19.59 -7.03
CA GLN A 65 -8.86 19.72 -6.21
C GLN A 65 -8.80 18.65 -5.10
N ALA A 66 -9.92 18.38 -4.43
CA ALA A 66 -9.99 17.34 -3.41
C ALA A 66 -9.69 15.95 -3.99
N VAL A 67 -10.21 15.63 -5.18
CA VAL A 67 -9.90 14.37 -5.89
C VAL A 67 -8.41 14.27 -6.22
N ARG A 68 -7.80 15.34 -6.73
CA ARG A 68 -6.36 15.38 -7.05
C ARG A 68 -5.51 15.18 -5.78
N ASN A 69 -5.88 15.82 -4.68
CA ASN A 69 -5.20 15.69 -3.39
C ASN A 69 -5.24 14.24 -2.87
N ILE A 70 -6.40 13.56 -2.96
CA ILE A 70 -6.51 12.13 -2.62
C ILE A 70 -5.60 11.29 -3.51
N GLY A 71 -5.58 11.57 -4.82
CA GLY A 71 -4.70 10.91 -5.77
C GLY A 71 -3.22 11.06 -5.40
N GLN A 72 -2.78 12.27 -5.09
CA GLN A 72 -1.42 12.54 -4.65
C GLN A 72 -1.05 11.74 -3.39
N LYS A 73 -1.90 11.74 -2.36
CA LYS A 73 -1.65 10.97 -1.13
C LYS A 73 -1.48 9.47 -1.42
N LYS A 74 -2.31 8.91 -2.30
CA LYS A 74 -2.18 7.51 -2.73
C LYS A 74 -0.87 7.26 -3.49
N THR A 75 -0.44 8.17 -4.37
CA THR A 75 0.85 8.10 -5.06
C THR A 75 2.00 8.06 -4.06
N GLU A 76 1.98 8.94 -3.07
CA GLU A 76 3.04 9.00 -2.06
C GLU A 76 3.09 7.71 -1.22
N MET A 77 1.95 7.05 -0.95
CA MET A 77 1.91 5.73 -0.33
C MET A 77 2.54 4.65 -1.21
N GLY A 78 2.31 4.70 -2.53
CA GLY A 78 2.97 3.82 -3.49
C GLY A 78 4.50 4.00 -3.48
N LEU A 79 4.98 5.24 -3.45
CA LEU A 79 6.40 5.56 -3.35
C LEU A 79 7.00 5.07 -2.03
N LEU A 80 6.30 5.25 -0.91
CA LEU A 80 6.73 4.74 0.40
C LEU A 80 6.96 3.21 0.37
N MET A 81 6.03 2.47 -0.26
CA MET A 81 6.16 1.03 -0.43
C MET A 81 7.33 0.65 -1.34
N ALA A 82 7.47 1.34 -2.48
CA ALA A 82 8.54 1.07 -3.44
C ALA A 82 9.92 1.30 -2.80
N ASN A 83 10.09 2.40 -2.07
CA ASN A 83 11.33 2.70 -1.35
C ASN A 83 11.61 1.68 -0.25
N ALA A 84 10.62 1.31 0.56
CA ALA A 84 10.79 0.25 1.57
C ALA A 84 11.23 -1.08 0.95
N LYS A 85 10.73 -1.40 -0.25
CA LYS A 85 11.16 -2.57 -1.02
C LYS A 85 12.61 -2.47 -1.51
N LEU A 86 13.01 -1.31 -2.03
CA LEU A 86 14.40 -1.08 -2.43
C LEU A 86 15.36 -1.16 -1.23
N ASP A 87 14.98 -0.55 -0.10
CA ASP A 87 15.75 -0.60 1.14
C ASP A 87 15.90 -2.04 1.66
N ALA A 88 14.82 -2.81 1.66
CA ALA A 88 14.86 -4.23 2.05
C ALA A 88 15.77 -5.07 1.14
N LEU A 89 15.71 -4.85 -0.19
CA LEU A 89 16.59 -5.54 -1.13
C LEU A 89 18.07 -5.18 -0.95
N ALA A 90 18.37 -3.96 -0.49
CA ALA A 90 19.73 -3.51 -0.22
C ALA A 90 20.38 -4.20 1.00
N VAL A 91 19.56 -4.71 1.94
CA VAL A 91 20.03 -5.49 3.11
C VAL A 91 20.47 -6.91 2.72
N LEU A 92 19.92 -7.44 1.63
CA LEU A 92 20.17 -8.81 1.18
C LEU A 92 21.43 -8.90 0.32
N THR A 93 22.12 -10.04 0.36
CA THR A 93 23.19 -10.35 -0.60
C THR A 93 22.62 -10.61 -2.00
N PRO A 94 23.44 -10.55 -3.07
CA PRO A 94 22.99 -10.93 -4.41
C PRO A 94 22.36 -12.33 -4.48
N GLU A 95 22.90 -13.28 -3.74
CA GLU A 95 22.42 -14.67 -3.68
C GLU A 95 21.06 -14.75 -2.98
N GLN A 96 20.92 -14.11 -1.81
CA GLN A 96 19.66 -14.02 -1.07
C GLN A 96 18.57 -13.32 -1.89
N ARG A 97 18.92 -12.29 -2.68
CA ARG A 97 17.96 -11.64 -3.60
C ARG A 97 17.47 -12.59 -4.71
N ARG A 98 18.35 -13.44 -5.22
CA ARG A 98 18.00 -14.44 -6.24
C ARG A 98 17.06 -15.49 -5.66
N GLU A 99 17.39 -16.01 -4.48
CA GLU A 99 16.54 -16.95 -3.75
C GLU A 99 15.17 -16.33 -3.41
N LEU A 100 15.13 -15.07 -2.98
CA LEU A 100 13.88 -14.35 -2.76
C LEU A 100 13.02 -14.24 -4.03
N HIS A 101 13.66 -14.06 -5.20
CA HIS A 101 12.96 -14.02 -6.48
C HIS A 101 12.38 -15.39 -6.85
N GLU A 102 13.07 -16.48 -6.53
CA GLU A 102 12.63 -17.86 -6.80
C GLU A 102 11.53 -18.31 -5.83
N ILE A 103 11.63 -17.97 -4.54
CA ILE A 103 10.59 -18.21 -3.52
C ILE A 103 9.39 -17.29 -3.74
N SER A 104 9.52 -16.25 -4.56
CA SER A 104 8.41 -15.44 -4.97
C SER A 104 7.73 -16.06 -6.19
N PRO A 105 6.74 -16.98 -6.04
CA PRO A 105 5.92 -17.33 -7.19
C PRO A 105 5.37 -16.02 -7.71
N HIS A 106 5.44 -15.86 -9.03
CA HIS A 106 4.91 -14.75 -9.78
C HIS A 106 3.67 -14.19 -9.06
N THR A 107 3.86 -13.08 -8.34
CA THR A 107 2.91 -11.99 -8.55
C THR A 107 3.32 -11.49 -9.92
N GLU A 108 2.94 -12.25 -10.95
CA GLU A 108 2.34 -11.64 -12.11
C GLU A 108 1.45 -10.57 -11.49
N CYS A 109 1.89 -9.32 -11.53
CA CYS A 109 0.92 -8.29 -11.81
C CYS A 109 0.24 -8.83 -13.07
N PRO A 110 -1.01 -9.29 -13.00
CA PRO A 110 -1.76 -9.48 -14.23
C PRO A 110 -1.84 -8.05 -14.74
N GLU A 111 -0.97 -7.71 -15.70
CA GLU A 111 -0.90 -6.36 -16.22
C GLU A 111 -2.27 -5.93 -16.75
N TYR A 112 -3.18 -6.87 -17.03
CA TYR A 112 -4.61 -6.66 -17.16
C TYR A 112 -5.37 -7.89 -16.64
N GLY A 113 -6.05 -7.81 -15.48
CA GLY A 113 -6.79 -8.99 -14.98
C GLY A 113 -7.62 -8.84 -13.70
N HIS A 114 -7.56 -7.72 -12.98
CA HIS A 114 -8.63 -7.41 -12.02
C HIS A 114 -9.82 -6.85 -12.79
N LYS A 115 -10.98 -7.49 -12.65
CA LYS A 115 -12.27 -6.91 -13.04
C LYS A 115 -12.45 -5.60 -12.30
N GLY A 116 -12.04 -4.51 -12.94
CA GLY A 116 -12.05 -3.17 -12.34
C GLY A 116 -11.81 -2.09 -13.38
N GLY A 117 -12.22 -2.30 -14.63
CA GLY A 117 -12.33 -1.19 -15.57
C GLY A 117 -13.43 -0.24 -15.10
N LEU A 118 -13.12 1.06 -14.97
CA LEU A 118 -14.00 2.22 -14.65
C LEU A 118 -14.96 2.12 -13.43
N ALA A 119 -15.48 0.96 -13.07
CA ALA A 119 -16.30 0.69 -11.89
C ALA A 119 -15.48 0.65 -10.58
N GLY A 120 -14.22 0.18 -10.61
CA GLY A 120 -13.33 0.19 -9.45
C GLY A 120 -12.87 1.59 -9.01
N ALA A 121 -13.14 2.62 -9.82
CA ALA A 121 -12.94 4.01 -9.42
C ALA A 121 -14.00 4.47 -8.38
N LEU A 122 -15.09 3.72 -8.21
CA LEU A 122 -16.25 4.11 -7.40
C LEU A 122 -16.73 3.09 -6.36
N GLY A 123 -15.88 2.15 -5.93
CA GLY A 123 -16.14 1.42 -4.69
C GLY A 123 -15.94 -0.08 -4.81
N GLU A 124 -14.95 -0.55 -4.08
CA GLU A 124 -15.00 -1.75 -3.27
C GLU A 124 -13.91 -1.51 -2.22
N GLU A 125 -14.32 -0.87 -1.12
CA GLU A 125 -13.50 -0.89 0.08
C GLU A 125 -13.60 -2.32 0.59
N ASP A 126 -12.46 -3.01 0.73
CA ASP A 126 -12.39 -4.27 1.45
C ASP A 126 -12.87 -4.01 2.90
N GLU A 127 -14.19 -4.10 3.11
CA GLU A 127 -14.83 -4.31 4.40
C GLU A 127 -14.54 -5.75 4.82
N GLU A 128 -13.29 -6.02 5.20
CA GLU A 128 -12.98 -7.17 6.07
C GLU A 128 -13.57 -6.87 7.45
N GLU A 129 -14.86 -7.18 7.60
CA GLU A 129 -15.42 -7.98 8.69
C GLU A 129 -14.69 -7.82 10.04
N MET A 130 -14.93 -6.69 10.71
CA MET A 130 -14.61 -6.54 12.13
C MET A 130 -15.71 -7.19 12.95
N GLY A 131 -15.57 -8.50 13.18
CA GLY A 131 -16.09 -9.24 14.35
C GLY A 131 -17.58 -9.15 14.64
N GLU A 132 -18.29 -10.24 14.38
CA GLU A 132 -19.57 -10.55 15.01
C GLU A 132 -19.47 -10.42 16.54
N ALA A 133 -20.43 -9.71 17.13
CA ALA A 133 -20.81 -9.78 18.55
C ALA A 133 -22.33 -9.62 18.66
#